data_AF-A0A2E0VQX8-F1
#
_entry.id   AF-A0A2E0VQX8-F1
#
_cell.length_a   1.000
_cell.length_b   1.000
_cell.length_c   1.000
_cell.angle_alpha   90.00
_cell.angle_beta   90.00
_cell.angle_gamma   90.00
#
_symmetry.space_group_name_H-M   'P 1'
#
loop_
_entity.id
_entity.type
_entity.pdbx_description
1 polymer ?
#
loop_
_entity_poly.entity_id
_entity_poly.type
_entity_poly.pdbx_seq_one_letter_code
_entity_poly.pdbx_strand_id
1 'polypeptide(L)'
;MASKKYLELQEYSVDELIAELAATEVDYQKMQFDHAVKGIDNPMELREMRRDIARIKTEIRRRELAEMSPEQLAKRSKIRARRRRK
;
A
#
# COMPACT_ATOMS: atom_id res chain seq x y z
N MET A 1 17.19 -7.83 -0.30
CA MET A 1 17.40 -6.67 -1.20
C MET A 1 16.06 -5.97 -1.38
N ALA A 2 16.02 -4.64 -1.25
CA ALA A 2 14.81 -3.89 -1.58
C ALA A 2 14.48 -4.11 -3.06
N SER A 3 13.21 -4.31 -3.40
CA SER A 3 12.80 -4.38 -4.81
C SER A 3 13.04 -3.03 -5.48
N LYS A 4 13.40 -3.01 -6.77
CA LYS A 4 13.59 -1.77 -7.55
C LYS A 4 12.42 -0.78 -7.36
N LYS A 5 11.19 -1.30 -7.44
CA LYS A 5 9.95 -0.56 -7.21
C LYS A 5 9.83 0.05 -5.81
N TYR A 6 10.47 -0.52 -4.80
CA TYR A 6 10.48 0.09 -3.46
C TYR A 6 11.41 1.30 -3.40
N LEU A 7 12.57 1.24 -4.06
CA LEU A 7 13.52 2.35 -4.11
C LEU A 7 12.92 3.53 -4.90
N GLU A 8 12.28 3.25 -6.05
CA GLU A 8 11.57 4.24 -6.85
C GLU A 8 10.47 4.95 -6.03
N LEU A 9 9.71 4.21 -5.22
CA LEU A 9 8.68 4.78 -4.32
C LEU A 9 9.23 5.77 -3.28
N GLN A 10 10.52 5.70 -2.93
CA GLN A 10 11.12 6.65 -2.00
C GLN A 10 11.43 8.01 -2.65
N GLU A 11 11.60 8.05 -3.97
CA GLU A 11 11.95 9.26 -4.73
C GLU A 11 10.72 10.13 -5.02
N TYR A 12 9.52 9.56 -5.05
CA TYR A 12 8.27 10.30 -5.27
C TYR A 12 7.90 11.23 -4.10
N SER A 13 7.28 12.36 -4.41
CA SER A 13 6.64 13.25 -3.44
C SER A 13 5.37 12.62 -2.84
N VAL A 14 4.84 13.20 -1.76
CA VAL A 14 3.62 12.67 -1.10
C VAL A 14 2.41 12.75 -2.03
N ASP A 15 2.27 13.84 -2.79
CA ASP A 15 1.15 14.04 -3.71
C ASP A 15 1.21 13.06 -4.89
N GLU A 16 2.41 12.80 -5.42
CA GLU A 16 2.63 11.80 -6.47
C GLU A 16 2.30 10.38 -5.97
N LEU A 17 2.68 10.03 -4.74
CA LEU A 17 2.33 8.74 -4.16
C LEU A 17 0.80 8.56 -4.01
N ILE A 18 0.07 9.63 -3.69
CA ILE A 18 -1.40 9.59 -3.59
C ILE A 18 -2.03 9.44 -4.98
N ALA A 19 -1.53 10.17 -5.97
CA ALA A 19 -2.00 10.06 -7.35
C ALA A 19 -1.76 8.67 -7.93
N GLU A 20 -0.55 8.12 -7.74
CA GLU A 20 -0.18 6.78 -8.17
C GLU A 20 -1.01 5.70 -7.45
N LEU A 21 -1.29 5.90 -6.16
CA LEU A 21 -2.18 5.01 -5.41
C LEU A 21 -3.58 4.96 -6.03
N ALA A 22 -4.15 6.12 -6.35
CA ALA A 22 -5.48 6.20 -6.94
C ALA A 22 -5.53 5.53 -8.32
N ALA A 23 -4.51 5.76 -9.16
CA ALA A 23 -4.41 5.14 -10.48
C ALA A 23 -4.31 3.60 -10.37
N THR A 24 -3.40 3.11 -9.53
CA THR A 24 -3.17 1.67 -9.33
C THR A 24 -4.36 0.95 -8.72
N GLU A 25 -5.14 1.60 -7.85
CA GLU A 25 -6.38 1.05 -7.28
C GLU A 25 -7.48 0.92 -8.34
N VAL A 26 -7.64 1.91 -9.23
CA VAL A 26 -8.60 1.85 -10.33
C VAL A 26 -8.26 0.72 -11.29
N ASP A 27 -6.98 0.58 -11.66
CA ASP A 27 -6.56 -0.49 -12.56
C ASP A 27 -6.70 -1.87 -11.90
N TYR A 28 -6.45 -1.96 -10.60
CA TYR A 28 -6.67 -3.19 -9.86
C TYR A 28 -8.15 -3.61 -9.86
N GLN A 29 -9.07 -2.65 -9.71
CA GLN A 29 -10.50 -2.91 -9.79
C GLN A 29 -10.91 -3.39 -11.17
N LYS A 30 -10.46 -2.71 -12.24
CA LYS A 30 -10.72 -3.16 -13.62
C LYS A 30 -10.27 -4.60 -13.85
N MET A 31 -9.03 -4.92 -13.42
CA MET A 31 -8.48 -6.26 -13.58
C MET A 31 -9.25 -7.31 -12.75
N GLN A 32 -9.76 -6.96 -11.57
CA GLN A 32 -10.66 -7.84 -10.83
C GLN A 32 -11.98 -8.10 -11.57
N PHE A 33 -12.57 -7.07 -12.18
CA PHE A 33 -13.78 -7.24 -12.97
C PHE A 33 -13.53 -8.10 -14.21
N ASP A 34 -12.44 -7.85 -14.94
CA ASP A 34 -12.06 -8.66 -16.10
C ASP A 34 -11.83 -10.13 -15.73
N HIS A 35 -11.17 -10.38 -14.58
CA HIS A 35 -11.01 -11.72 -14.03
C HIS A 35 -12.34 -12.41 -13.73
N ALA A 36 -13.30 -11.69 -13.14
CA ALA A 36 -14.59 -12.25 -12.80
C ALA A 36 -15.44 -12.56 -14.04
N VAL A 37 -15.32 -11.76 -15.11
CA VAL A 37 -16.16 -11.89 -16.32
C VAL A 37 -15.59 -12.90 -17.30
N LYS A 38 -14.28 -12.85 -17.59
CA LYS A 38 -13.64 -13.63 -18.66
C LYS A 38 -12.67 -14.69 -18.16
N GLY A 39 -12.25 -14.60 -16.89
CA GLY A 39 -11.02 -15.24 -16.40
C GLY A 39 -9.79 -14.50 -16.93
N ILE A 40 -8.72 -14.45 -16.13
CA ILE A 40 -7.42 -13.94 -16.59
C ILE A 40 -6.50 -15.13 -16.84
N ASP A 41 -5.71 -15.06 -17.90
CA ASP A 41 -4.65 -16.01 -18.21
C ASP A 41 -3.59 -16.11 -17.11
N ASN A 42 -3.29 -15.00 -16.41
CA ASN A 42 -2.27 -14.94 -15.37
C ASN A 42 -2.77 -14.33 -14.04
N PRO A 43 -3.28 -15.15 -13.10
CA PRO A 43 -3.70 -14.69 -11.77
C PRO A 43 -2.57 -14.10 -10.91
N MET A 44 -1.30 -14.29 -11.28
CA MET A 44 -0.17 -13.73 -10.54
C MET A 44 -0.09 -12.20 -10.66
N GLU A 45 -0.58 -11.62 -11.76
CA GLU A 45 -0.61 -10.17 -11.96
C GLU A 45 -1.50 -9.47 -10.91
N LEU A 46 -2.66 -10.06 -10.57
CA LEU A 46 -3.50 -9.60 -9.46
C LEU A 46 -2.75 -9.62 -8.12
N ARG A 47 -1.85 -10.57 -7.93
CA ARG A 47 -1.04 -10.66 -6.71
C ARG A 47 0.07 -9.61 -6.70
N GLU A 48 0.67 -9.32 -7.83
CA GLU A 48 1.70 -8.28 -7.96
C GLU A 48 1.11 -6.89 -7.77
N MET A 49 0.00 -6.56 -8.43
CA MET A 49 -0.68 -5.28 -8.24
C MET A 49 -1.12 -5.06 -6.78
N ARG A 50 -1.65 -6.09 -6.11
CA ARG A 50 -1.93 -6.01 -4.66
C ARG A 50 -0.71 -5.69 -3.83
N ARG A 51 0.45 -6.30 -4.17
CA ARG A 51 1.71 -6.03 -3.45
C ARG A 51 2.20 -4.61 -3.70
N ASP A 52 1.99 -4.08 -4.89
CA ASP A 52 2.37 -2.72 -5.24
C ASP A 52 1.53 -1.68 -4.51
N ILE A 53 0.21 -1.86 -4.48
CA ILE A 53 -0.69 -1.04 -3.66
C ILE A 53 -0.25 -1.07 -2.18
N ALA A 54 0.10 -2.25 -1.66
CA ALA A 54 0.56 -2.39 -0.29
C ALA A 54 1.89 -1.65 -0.03
N ARG A 55 2.83 -1.66 -0.99
CA ARG A 55 4.10 -0.92 -0.90
C ARG A 55 3.85 0.58 -0.86
N ILE A 56 3.02 1.12 -1.74
CA ILE A 56 2.66 2.55 -1.78
C ILE A 56 2.02 2.98 -0.45
N LYS A 57 1.01 2.24 0.02
CA LYS A 57 0.35 2.50 1.31
C LYS A 57 1.32 2.45 2.49
N THR A 58 2.28 1.52 2.45
CA THR A 58 3.30 1.40 3.52
C THR A 58 4.19 2.65 3.56
N GLU A 59 4.58 3.19 2.41
CA GLU A 59 5.46 4.35 2.38
C GLU A 59 4.74 5.64 2.76
N ILE A 60 3.50 5.84 2.29
CA ILE A 60 2.63 6.92 2.77
C ILE A 60 2.51 6.84 4.30
N ARG A 61 2.22 5.64 4.82
CA ARG A 61 2.10 5.44 6.27
C ARG A 61 3.40 5.70 7.02
N ARG A 62 4.55 5.37 6.44
CA ARG A 62 5.86 5.64 7.04
C ARG A 62 6.08 7.14 7.19
N ARG A 63 5.75 7.93 6.17
CA ARG A 63 5.84 9.40 6.20
C ARG A 63 4.90 10.00 7.24
N GLU A 64 3.64 9.58 7.26
CA GLU A 64 2.68 9.98 8.29
C GLU A 64 3.19 9.68 9.71
N LEU A 65 3.82 8.50 9.92
CA LEU A 65 4.36 8.11 11.22
C LEU A 65 5.55 8.95 11.65
N ALA A 66 6.35 9.44 10.70
CA ALA A 66 7.47 10.34 10.97
C ALA A 66 6.99 11.75 11.38
N GLU A 67 5.86 12.20 10.84
CA GLU A 67 5.25 13.50 11.15
C GLU A 67 4.46 13.50 12.48
N MET A 68 4.02 12.33 12.96
CA MET A 68 3.20 12.25 14.18
C MET A 68 3.96 12.61 15.46
N SER A 69 3.29 13.35 16.34
CA SER A 69 3.87 13.72 17.65
C SER A 69 3.98 12.51 18.59
N PRO A 70 4.91 12.54 19.57
CA PRO A 70 5.09 11.45 20.54
C PRO A 70 3.81 11.07 21.30
N GLU A 71 2.96 12.05 21.59
CA GLU A 71 1.67 11.86 22.26
C GLU A 71 0.64 11.13 21.39
N GLN A 72 0.62 11.44 20.09
CA GLN A 72 -0.26 10.78 19.11
C GLN A 72 0.15 9.31 18.90
N LEU A 73 1.46 9.03 18.91
CA LEU A 73 2.01 7.68 18.84
C LEU A 73 1.68 6.86 20.10
N ALA A 74 1.75 7.45 21.29
CA ALA A 74 1.42 6.80 22.56
C ALA A 74 -0.05 6.34 22.62
N LYS A 75 -0.99 7.11 22.04
CA LYS A 75 -2.42 6.74 21.95
C LYS A 75 -2.68 5.53 21.04
N ARG A 76 -1.77 5.20 20.11
CA ARG A 76 -1.85 3.99 19.26
C ARG A 76 -1.45 2.69 19.97
N SER A 77 -0.87 2.78 21.17
CA SER A 77 -0.38 1.62 21.94
C SER A 77 -1.45 0.56 22.20
N LYS A 78 -2.71 0.96 22.42
CA LYS A 78 -3.83 0.04 22.68
C LYS A 78 -4.15 -0.88 21.49
N ILE A 79 -3.93 -0.42 20.26
CA ILE A 79 -4.16 -1.23 19.03
C ILE A 79 -3.07 -2.29 18.87
N ARG A 80 -1.81 -1.94 19.12
CA ARG A 80 -0.68 -2.89 19.07
C ARG A 80 -0.76 -3.92 20.20
N ALA A 81 -1.10 -3.48 21.41
CA ALA A 81 -1.31 -4.37 22.56
C ALA A 81 -2.46 -5.37 22.32
N ARG A 82 -3.55 -4.95 21.68
CA ARG A 82 -4.68 -5.83 21.30
C ARG A 82 -4.27 -6.89 20.28
N ARG A 83 -3.41 -6.55 19.30
CA ARG A 83 -2.91 -7.49 18.28
C ARG A 83 -1.86 -8.48 18.80
N ARG A 84 -1.10 -8.11 19.84
CA ARG A 84 -0.12 -9.01 20.49
C ARG A 84 -0.78 -10.09 21.36
N ARG A 85 -2.06 -9.92 21.71
CA ARG A 85 -2.81 -10.80 22.61
C ARG A 85 -3.68 -11.84 21.89
N LYS A 86 -3.67 -11.86 20.55
CA LYS A 86 -4.44 -12.79 19.71
C LYS A 86 -3.45 -13.60 18.88
#